data_AF-A0A1C5R8Y9-F1
#
_entry.id   AF-A0A1C5R8Y9-F1
#
_cell.length_a   1.000
_cell.length_b   1.000
_cell.length_c   1.000
_cell.angle_alpha   90.00
_cell.angle_beta   90.00
_cell.angle_gamma   90.00
#
_symmetry.space_group_name_H-M   'P 1'
#
loop_
_entity.id
_entity.type
_entity.pdbx_description
1 polymer ?
#
loop_
_entity_poly.entity_id
_entity_poly.type
_entity_poly.pdbx_seq_one_letter_code
_entity_poly.pdbx_strand_id
1 'polypeptide(L)'
;MAERAQGTELPSVLEADGVVPPELLTVEEVSALDRLEPCGVGNPRPVLVLSGVQIHSMAQVGRGRHLKLKLESRGILLDAIWFSADGGELGLSPGCRVDAAFYPQINEFRGCRSVQLQIIDLRPAPSRAQLEQAIYDKYRRDEALTPQEARFLLPSREEFVCLWKWLDRHCSPSGPLEDTLPRISRAVARSGRQVEVPARTLLCLEVLEERGLIQLGRSAGRLQITLNRLEGKVDLDASLLLRRLRDVLRE
;
A
#
# COMPACT_ATOMS: atom_id res chain seq x y z
N MET A 1 -25.12 35.28 20.85
CA MET A 1 -26.14 34.30 20.46
C MET A 1 -25.40 33.03 20.11
N ALA A 2 -25.52 32.02 20.97
CA ALA A 2 -24.76 30.78 20.92
C ALA A 2 -25.45 29.79 20.00
N GLU A 3 -24.73 29.30 18.98
CA GLU A 3 -25.16 28.14 18.21
C GLU A 3 -24.33 26.95 18.66
N ARG A 4 -24.92 26.18 19.58
CA ARG A 4 -24.40 24.89 20.02
C ARG A 4 -24.66 23.87 18.91
N ALA A 5 -23.66 23.64 18.07
CA ALA A 5 -23.59 22.44 17.24
C ALA A 5 -23.22 21.24 18.14
N GLN A 6 -23.88 20.12 17.86
CA GLN A 6 -23.88 18.88 18.64
C GLN A 6 -22.46 18.36 18.95
N GLY A 7 -22.23 18.00 20.22
CA GLY A 7 -20.94 17.61 20.77
C GLY A 7 -20.38 16.31 20.21
N THR A 8 -19.69 16.42 19.07
CA THR A 8 -18.60 15.52 18.72
C THR A 8 -17.33 16.36 18.84
N GLU A 9 -16.47 16.07 19.82
CA GLU A 9 -15.15 16.70 19.88
C GLU A 9 -14.45 16.40 18.56
N LEU A 10 -14.09 17.45 17.82
CA LEU A 10 -13.31 17.29 16.59
C LEU A 10 -11.99 16.61 16.98
N PRO A 11 -11.56 15.56 16.27
CA PRO A 11 -10.30 14.91 16.57
C PRO A 11 -9.16 15.93 16.49
N SER A 12 -8.17 15.79 17.35
CA SER A 12 -6.94 16.59 17.27
C SER A 12 -6.37 16.48 15.85
N VAL A 13 -6.18 17.61 15.17
CA VAL A 13 -5.64 17.66 13.81
C VAL A 13 -4.17 18.06 13.89
N LEU A 14 -3.32 17.30 13.21
CA LEU A 14 -1.92 17.66 12.95
C LEU A 14 -1.80 18.08 11.49
N GLU A 15 -1.38 19.32 11.26
CA GLU A 15 -1.02 19.79 9.92
C GLU A 15 0.43 19.39 9.62
N ALA A 16 0.66 18.83 8.43
CA ALA A 16 1.98 18.45 7.95
C ALA A 16 2.36 19.28 6.72
N ASP A 17 3.62 19.66 6.64
CA ASP A 17 4.15 20.49 5.54
C ASP A 17 4.37 19.69 4.26
N GLY A 18 4.61 18.39 4.35
CA GLY A 18 4.76 17.54 3.16
C GLY A 18 4.97 16.06 3.43
N VAL A 19 4.57 15.25 2.46
CA VAL A 19 4.94 13.83 2.38
C VAL A 19 6.27 13.73 1.66
N VAL A 20 7.25 13.06 2.27
CA VAL A 20 8.59 12.92 1.72
C VAL A 20 8.91 11.46 1.40
N PRO A 21 9.58 11.18 0.28
CA PRO A 21 10.12 9.87 -0.02
C PRO A 21 11.36 9.60 0.87
N PRO A 22 11.59 8.36 1.35
CA PRO A 22 12.66 8.04 2.30
C PRO A 22 14.07 8.31 1.75
N GLU A 23 14.22 8.34 0.42
CA GLU A 23 15.48 8.61 -0.27
C GLU A 23 15.98 10.05 -0.07
N LEU A 24 15.09 10.99 0.31
CA LEU A 24 15.45 12.38 0.65
C LEU A 24 15.83 12.57 2.12
N LEU A 25 15.77 11.52 2.94
CA LEU A 25 16.13 11.59 4.36
C LEU A 25 17.62 11.28 4.55
N THR A 26 18.47 12.10 3.91
CA THR A 26 19.93 12.06 4.05
C THR A 26 20.43 13.15 4.98
N VAL A 27 21.68 13.01 5.46
CA VAL A 27 22.26 14.02 6.36
C VAL A 27 22.35 15.38 5.66
N GLU A 28 22.66 15.37 4.37
CA GLU A 28 22.81 16.57 3.55
C GLU A 28 21.49 17.32 3.39
N GLU A 29 20.41 16.61 3.03
CA GLU A 29 19.09 17.21 2.83
C GLU A 29 18.49 17.69 4.15
N VAL A 30 18.70 16.93 5.25
CA VAL A 30 18.24 17.35 6.58
C VAL A 30 19.02 18.58 7.06
N SER A 31 20.35 18.64 6.84
CA SER A 31 21.13 19.85 7.13
C SER A 31 20.72 21.04 6.28
N ALA A 32 20.21 20.83 5.06
CA ALA A 32 19.73 21.93 4.23
C ALA A 32 18.50 22.64 4.84
N LEU A 33 17.74 21.96 5.71
CA LEU A 33 16.63 22.55 6.45
C LEU A 33 17.08 23.59 7.49
N ASP A 34 18.34 23.58 7.91
CA ASP A 34 18.89 24.59 8.83
C ASP A 34 18.83 26.01 8.21
N ARG A 35 18.71 26.11 6.87
CA ARG A 35 18.48 27.40 6.18
C ARG A 35 17.13 28.04 6.50
N LEU A 36 16.19 27.29 7.08
CA LEU A 36 14.91 27.79 7.54
C LEU A 36 15.00 28.38 8.95
N GLU A 37 16.14 28.28 9.63
CA GLU A 37 16.30 28.87 10.95
C GLU A 37 16.30 30.40 10.91
N PRO A 38 15.83 31.07 11.99
CA PRO A 38 15.40 30.50 13.27
C PRO A 38 13.96 29.96 13.24
N CYS A 39 13.75 28.81 13.89
CA CYS A 39 12.42 28.24 14.07
C CYS A 39 11.79 28.71 15.40
N GLY A 40 10.48 29.00 15.38
CA GLY A 40 9.74 29.52 16.53
C GLY A 40 8.23 29.62 16.24
N VAL A 41 7.49 30.40 17.03
CA VAL A 41 6.02 30.51 16.92
C VAL A 41 5.57 31.02 15.53
N GLY A 42 6.36 31.87 14.88
CA GLY A 42 6.07 32.38 13.53
C GLY A 42 6.69 31.57 12.38
N ASN A 43 7.51 30.56 12.69
CA ASN A 43 8.20 29.70 11.73
C ASN A 43 8.45 28.35 12.39
N PRO A 44 7.41 27.52 12.58
CA PRO A 44 7.57 26.23 13.23
C PRO A 44 8.53 25.35 12.43
N ARG A 45 9.15 24.37 13.12
CA ARG A 45 9.94 23.36 12.42
C ARG A 45 9.03 22.61 11.42
N PRO A 46 9.53 22.28 10.22
CA PRO A 46 8.72 21.57 9.25
C PRO A 46 8.37 20.17 9.76
N VAL A 47 7.08 19.85 9.75
CA VAL A 47 6.52 18.53 10.03
C VAL A 47 6.44 17.76 8.72
N LEU A 48 7.24 16.70 8.62
CA LEU A 48 7.27 15.83 7.44
C LEU A 48 6.54 14.52 7.72
N VAL A 49 6.03 13.89 6.66
CA VAL A 49 5.31 12.62 6.73
C VAL A 49 5.98 11.57 5.87
N LEU A 50 6.14 10.38 6.46
CA LEU A 50 6.46 9.16 5.74
C LEU A 50 5.22 8.25 5.76
N SER A 51 4.68 7.95 4.58
CA SER A 51 3.45 7.16 4.46
C SER A 51 3.71 5.66 4.33
N GLY A 52 2.89 4.86 4.99
CA GLY A 52 2.83 3.40 4.86
C GLY A 52 4.11 2.68 5.26
N VAL A 53 4.93 3.26 6.16
CA VAL A 53 6.20 2.67 6.61
C VAL A 53 5.96 1.50 7.54
N GLN A 54 6.79 0.47 7.42
CA GLN A 54 6.68 -0.72 8.25
C GLN A 54 7.50 -0.56 9.52
N ILE A 55 6.92 -0.89 10.66
CA ILE A 55 7.65 -0.97 11.93
C ILE A 55 8.53 -2.22 11.88
N HIS A 56 9.85 -2.05 11.81
CA HIS A 56 10.80 -3.15 11.80
C HIS A 56 11.09 -3.64 13.23
N SER A 57 11.27 -2.72 14.18
CA SER A 57 11.48 -3.04 15.59
C SER A 57 11.02 -1.90 16.49
N MET A 58 10.62 -2.23 17.71
CA MET A 58 10.21 -1.28 18.74
C MET A 58 10.93 -1.61 20.06
N ALA A 59 11.42 -0.60 20.76
CA ALA A 59 12.07 -0.79 22.07
C ALA A 59 11.83 0.41 22.98
N GLN A 60 11.55 0.13 24.24
CA GLN A 60 11.50 1.15 25.30
C GLN A 60 12.92 1.56 25.71
N VAL A 61 13.20 2.87 25.75
CA VAL A 61 14.50 3.45 26.12
C VAL A 61 14.33 4.57 27.14
N GLY A 62 15.43 5.09 27.69
CA GLY A 62 15.38 6.18 28.67
C GLY A 62 14.65 5.81 29.96
N ARG A 63 14.86 4.58 30.45
CA ARG A 63 14.14 3.99 31.60
C ARG A 63 12.63 3.78 31.32
N GLY A 64 12.27 3.48 30.08
CA GLY A 64 10.88 3.21 29.68
C GLY A 64 10.04 4.46 29.44
N ARG A 65 10.68 5.61 29.23
CA ARG A 65 9.98 6.88 28.98
C ARG A 65 9.85 7.23 27.51
N HIS A 66 10.64 6.59 26.64
CA HIS A 66 10.73 6.94 25.24
C HIS A 66 10.68 5.69 24.39
N LEU A 67 9.96 5.76 23.29
CA LEU A 67 9.84 4.67 22.35
C LEU A 67 10.84 4.87 21.22
N LYS A 68 11.81 3.96 21.10
CA LYS A 68 12.71 3.88 19.94
C LYS A 68 12.11 2.93 18.91
N LEU A 69 12.08 3.38 17.66
CA LEU A 69 11.53 2.66 16.52
C LEU A 69 12.61 2.50 15.45
N LYS A 70 12.55 1.39 14.72
CA LYS A 70 13.16 1.31 13.39
C LYS A 70 12.03 1.21 12.38
N LEU A 71 11.99 2.16 11.46
CA LEU A 71 10.98 2.22 10.40
C LEU A 71 11.63 1.81 9.09
N GLU A 72 10.96 0.95 8.34
CA GLU A 72 11.37 0.50 7.02
C GLU A 72 10.46 1.13 5.97
N SER A 73 11.08 1.74 4.97
CA SER A 73 10.39 2.24 3.79
C SER A 73 11.24 1.98 2.56
N ARG A 74 10.69 1.21 1.59
CA ARG A 74 11.35 0.91 0.31
C ARG A 74 12.76 0.32 0.45
N GLY A 75 12.99 -0.48 1.48
CA GLY A 75 14.27 -1.11 1.81
C GLY A 75 15.20 -0.23 2.64
N ILE A 76 14.85 1.04 2.91
CA ILE A 76 15.64 1.96 3.72
C ILE A 76 15.17 1.84 5.17
N LEU A 77 16.11 1.60 6.08
CA LEU A 77 15.88 1.59 7.53
C LEU A 77 16.23 2.94 8.13
N LEU A 78 15.26 3.55 8.82
CA LEU A 78 15.37 4.85 9.47
C LEU A 78 15.19 4.68 10.98
N ASP A 79 16.11 5.27 11.74
CA ASP A 79 15.99 5.33 13.20
C ASP A 79 14.96 6.41 13.56
N ALA A 80 14.07 6.09 14.49
CA ALA A 80 13.05 7.00 14.96
C ALA A 80 12.94 6.97 16.49
N ILE A 81 12.57 8.10 17.08
CA ILE A 81 12.37 8.25 18.52
C ILE A 81 11.07 9.02 18.79
N TRP A 82 10.23 8.48 19.66
CA TRP A 82 9.04 9.14 20.16
C TRP A 82 9.23 9.43 21.65
N PHE A 83 9.38 10.71 21.98
CA PHE A 83 9.55 11.14 23.35
C PHE A 83 8.24 11.03 24.12
N SER A 84 8.35 10.66 25.40
CA SER A 84 7.23 10.51 26.33
C SER A 84 6.09 9.59 25.85
N ALA A 85 6.41 8.57 25.05
CA ALA A 85 5.44 7.62 24.50
C ALA A 85 5.67 6.20 25.05
N ASP A 86 4.57 5.54 25.44
CA ASP A 86 4.59 4.10 25.76
C ASP A 86 4.10 3.26 24.58
N GLY A 87 4.99 2.41 24.03
CA GLY A 87 4.65 1.45 22.99
C GLY A 87 3.53 0.48 23.35
N GLY A 88 3.30 0.20 24.65
CA GLY A 88 2.23 -0.69 25.10
C GLY A 88 0.82 -0.14 24.88
N GLU A 89 0.67 1.18 24.86
CA GLU A 89 -0.64 1.85 24.75
C GLU A 89 -1.04 2.15 23.29
N LEU A 90 -0.08 2.09 22.36
CA LEU A 90 -0.28 2.48 20.97
C LEU A 90 -0.93 1.40 20.09
N GLY A 91 -1.06 0.17 20.59
CA GLY A 91 -1.55 -0.96 19.79
C GLY A 91 -0.68 -1.29 18.57
N LEU A 92 0.58 -0.83 18.58
CA LEU A 92 1.54 -1.03 17.50
C LEU A 92 2.44 -2.22 17.79
N SER A 93 2.81 -2.95 16.75
CA SER A 93 3.76 -4.06 16.86
C SER A 93 4.69 -4.13 15.64
N PRO A 94 5.88 -4.75 15.76
CA PRO A 94 6.72 -5.03 14.61
C PRO A 94 5.93 -5.76 13.50
N GLY A 95 6.03 -5.26 12.27
CA GLY A 95 5.26 -5.72 11.11
C GLY A 95 4.05 -4.85 10.75
N CYS A 96 3.54 -4.05 11.70
CA CYS A 96 2.50 -3.06 11.41
C CYS A 96 2.99 -2.00 10.43
N ARG A 97 2.07 -1.44 9.63
CA ARG A 97 2.32 -0.26 8.82
C ARG A 97 1.71 0.97 9.47
N VAL A 98 2.41 2.09 9.39
CA VAL A 98 1.99 3.38 9.94
C VAL A 98 2.31 4.50 8.97
N ASP A 99 1.53 5.57 9.02
CA ASP A 99 2.01 6.86 8.55
C ASP A 99 2.65 7.57 9.74
N ALA A 100 3.88 8.05 9.55
CA ALA A 100 4.66 8.68 10.61
C ALA A 100 4.83 10.17 10.31
N ALA A 101 4.38 11.02 11.24
CA ALA A 101 4.65 12.45 11.23
C ALA A 101 5.85 12.74 12.16
N PHE A 102 6.84 13.50 11.68
CA PHE A 102 8.09 13.67 12.40
C PHE A 102 8.80 14.99 12.08
N TYR A 103 9.72 15.37 12.97
CA TYR A 103 10.79 16.31 12.70
C TYR A 103 12.05 15.54 12.29
N PRO A 104 12.66 15.82 11.12
CA PRO A 104 13.95 15.23 10.78
C PRO A 104 15.06 15.84 11.65
N GLN A 105 15.97 15.01 12.16
CA GLN A 105 17.08 15.44 12.99
C GLN A 105 18.36 14.72 12.61
N ILE A 106 19.50 15.39 12.79
CA ILE A 106 20.82 14.76 12.68
C ILE A 106 21.23 14.33 14.08
N ASN A 107 21.39 13.03 14.25
CA ASN A 107 21.95 12.44 15.45
C ASN A 107 23.46 12.24 15.24
N GLU A 108 24.25 12.70 16.21
CA GLU A 108 25.70 12.56 16.23
C GLU A 108 26.11 11.66 17.40
N PHE A 109 26.58 10.46 17.08
CA PHE A 109 27.02 9.51 18.10
C PHE A 109 28.34 8.86 17.69
N ARG A 110 29.34 8.95 18.57
CA ARG A 110 30.70 8.40 18.37
C ARG A 110 31.33 8.82 17.03
N GLY A 111 31.10 10.06 16.61
CA GLY A 111 31.63 10.60 15.35
C GLY A 111 30.85 10.16 14.10
N CYS A 112 29.80 9.36 14.22
CA CYS A 112 28.89 9.03 13.13
C CYS A 112 27.67 9.96 13.15
N ARG A 113 27.43 10.63 12.01
CA ARG A 113 26.22 11.42 11.73
C ARG A 113 25.19 10.52 11.05
N SER A 114 23.96 10.50 11.55
CA SER A 114 22.85 9.77 10.94
C SER A 114 21.55 10.54 11.07
N VAL A 115 20.63 10.34 10.13
CA VAL A 115 19.27 10.89 10.26
C VAL A 115 18.50 10.08 11.31
N GLN A 116 17.83 10.80 12.21
CA GLN A 116 16.87 10.26 13.18
C GLN A 116 15.56 11.03 13.06
N LEU A 117 14.44 10.30 13.05
CA LEU A 117 13.12 10.89 12.97
C LEU A 117 12.58 11.10 14.39
N GLN A 118 12.40 12.34 14.81
CA GLN A 118 11.67 12.62 16.05
C GLN A 118 10.16 12.55 15.74
N ILE A 119 9.53 11.46 16.16
CA ILE A 119 8.11 11.21 15.95
C ILE A 119 7.27 12.20 16.77
N ILE A 120 6.28 12.75 16.09
CA ILE A 120 5.25 13.64 16.66
C ILE A 120 3.97 12.83 16.82
N ASP A 121 3.62 12.07 15.79
CA ASP A 121 2.42 11.25 15.75
C ASP A 121 2.62 10.03 14.83
N LEU A 122 1.92 8.94 15.16
CA LEU A 122 1.81 7.74 14.34
C LEU A 122 0.35 7.38 14.19
N ARG A 123 -0.08 7.15 12.96
CA ARG A 123 -1.39 6.54 12.69
C ARG A 123 -1.22 5.19 11.99
N PRO A 124 -2.04 4.17 12.33
CA PRO A 124 -2.09 2.94 11.56
C PRO A 124 -2.34 3.22 10.08
N ALA A 125 -1.52 2.63 9.22
CA ALA A 125 -1.70 2.67 7.78
C ALA A 125 -2.23 1.30 7.31
N PRO A 126 -3.06 1.26 6.25
CA PRO A 126 -3.53 0.00 5.71
C PRO A 126 -2.34 -0.87 5.27
N SER A 127 -2.42 -2.16 5.59
CA SER A 127 -1.53 -3.15 4.99
C SER A 127 -1.66 -3.13 3.46
N ARG A 128 -0.65 -3.64 2.76
CA ARG A 128 -0.69 -3.77 1.30
C ARG A 128 -1.95 -4.51 0.82
N ALA A 129 -2.34 -5.57 1.52
CA ALA A 129 -3.54 -6.34 1.19
C ALA A 129 -4.83 -5.54 1.41
N GLN A 130 -4.91 -4.73 2.47
CA GLN A 130 -6.05 -3.85 2.71
C GLN A 130 -6.14 -2.73 1.67
N LEU A 131 -5.01 -2.13 1.30
CA LEU A 131 -4.96 -1.12 0.25
C LEU A 131 -5.42 -1.70 -1.09
N GLU A 132 -4.90 -2.88 -1.45
CA GLU A 132 -5.29 -3.61 -2.64
C GLU A 132 -6.79 -3.90 -2.67
N GLN A 133 -7.33 -4.42 -1.57
CA GLN A 133 -8.76 -4.69 -1.44
C GLN A 133 -9.59 -3.41 -1.56
N ALA A 134 -9.18 -2.32 -0.91
CA ALA A 134 -9.89 -1.04 -0.96
C ALA A 134 -9.93 -0.47 -2.39
N ILE A 135 -8.82 -0.52 -3.12
CA ILE A 135 -8.75 -0.07 -4.52
C ILE A 135 -9.65 -0.95 -5.41
N TYR A 136 -9.62 -2.26 -5.22
CA TYR A 136 -10.47 -3.17 -6.00
C TYR A 136 -11.96 -3.00 -5.67
N ASP A 137 -12.31 -2.81 -4.40
CA ASP A 137 -13.69 -2.55 -3.98
C ASP A 137 -14.22 -1.23 -4.58
N LYS A 138 -13.39 -0.19 -4.58
CA LYS A 138 -13.69 1.10 -5.21
C LYS A 138 -13.97 0.93 -6.71
N TYR A 139 -13.12 0.17 -7.40
CA TYR A 139 -13.34 -0.22 -8.80
C TYR A 139 -14.67 -0.96 -9.01
N ARG A 140 -14.98 -1.95 -8.15
CA ARG A 140 -16.22 -2.73 -8.23
C ARG A 140 -17.49 -1.93 -7.97
N ARG A 141 -17.41 -0.87 -7.15
CA ARG A 141 -18.54 0.03 -6.84
C ARG A 141 -18.70 1.16 -7.85
N ASP A 142 -17.92 1.13 -8.92
CA ASP A 142 -17.89 2.17 -9.93
C ASP A 142 -17.48 3.57 -9.44
N GLU A 143 -16.73 3.65 -8.35
CA GLU A 143 -16.22 4.91 -7.81
C GLU A 143 -14.99 5.40 -8.61
N ALA A 144 -14.77 6.72 -8.62
CA ALA A 144 -13.71 7.36 -9.39
C ALA A 144 -12.31 7.00 -8.86
N LEU A 145 -11.53 6.24 -9.64
CA LEU A 145 -10.15 5.88 -9.32
C LEU A 145 -9.18 7.03 -9.65
N THR A 146 -8.11 7.18 -8.87
CA THR A 146 -6.98 8.01 -9.27
C THR A 146 -6.13 7.31 -10.34
N PRO A 147 -5.31 8.04 -11.12
CA PRO A 147 -4.39 7.42 -12.07
C PRO A 147 -3.43 6.41 -11.44
N GLN A 148 -3.03 6.62 -10.18
CA GLN A 148 -2.17 5.68 -9.46
C GLN A 148 -2.91 4.39 -9.08
N GLU A 149 -4.16 4.51 -8.61
CA GLU A 149 -5.03 3.36 -8.31
C GLU A 149 -5.34 2.54 -9.57
N ALA A 150 -5.63 3.20 -10.68
CA ALA A 150 -5.86 2.54 -11.96
C ALA A 150 -4.60 1.82 -12.47
N ARG A 151 -3.40 2.44 -12.37
CA ARG A 151 -2.12 1.77 -12.69
C ARG A 151 -1.86 0.57 -11.79
N PHE A 152 -2.27 0.64 -10.52
CA PHE A 152 -2.12 -0.46 -9.59
C PHE A 152 -2.98 -1.66 -10.01
N LEU A 153 -4.24 -1.45 -10.40
CA LEU A 153 -5.13 -2.53 -10.84
C LEU A 153 -4.83 -3.06 -12.25
N LEU A 154 -4.33 -2.22 -13.16
CA LEU A 154 -4.15 -2.60 -14.56
C LEU A 154 -3.11 -3.74 -14.71
N PRO A 155 -3.50 -4.93 -15.19
CA PRO A 155 -2.58 -6.03 -15.39
C PRO A 155 -1.77 -5.84 -16.67
N SER A 156 -0.51 -6.24 -16.61
CA SER A 156 0.38 -6.36 -17.75
C SER A 156 0.00 -7.54 -18.64
N ARG A 157 0.44 -7.50 -19.90
CA ARG A 157 0.25 -8.62 -20.83
C ARG A 157 0.89 -9.92 -20.35
N GLU A 158 2.03 -9.84 -19.65
CA GLU A 158 2.70 -11.02 -19.11
C GLU A 158 1.87 -11.67 -18.01
N GLU A 159 1.20 -10.90 -17.14
CA GLU A 159 0.29 -11.43 -16.11
C GLU A 159 -0.86 -12.23 -16.74
N PHE A 160 -1.45 -11.76 -17.86
CA PHE A 160 -2.44 -12.53 -18.62
C PHE A 160 -1.88 -13.83 -19.18
N VAL A 161 -0.69 -13.78 -19.78
CA VAL A 161 -0.04 -14.97 -20.37
C VAL A 161 0.29 -16.01 -19.30
N CYS A 162 0.81 -15.58 -18.15
CA CYS A 162 1.12 -16.47 -17.03
C CYS A 162 -0.14 -17.12 -16.47
N LEU A 163 -1.21 -16.33 -16.26
CA LEU A 163 -2.48 -16.86 -15.79
C LEU A 163 -3.06 -17.89 -16.79
N TRP A 164 -3.09 -17.56 -18.08
CA TRP A 164 -3.61 -18.46 -19.11
C TRP A 164 -2.85 -19.79 -19.14
N LYS A 165 -1.50 -19.76 -19.20
CA LYS A 165 -0.66 -20.97 -19.17
C LYS A 165 -0.83 -21.77 -17.88
N TRP A 166 -1.13 -21.09 -16.77
CA TRP A 166 -1.40 -21.78 -15.52
C TRP A 166 -2.76 -22.47 -15.57
N LEU A 167 -3.82 -21.79 -15.99
CA LEU A 167 -5.16 -22.36 -16.15
C LEU A 167 -5.17 -23.54 -17.11
N ASP A 168 -4.55 -23.42 -18.28
CA ASP A 168 -4.45 -24.47 -19.31
C ASP A 168 -3.82 -25.78 -18.78
N ARG A 169 -2.94 -25.67 -17.78
CA ARG A 169 -2.31 -26.85 -17.14
C ARG A 169 -3.12 -27.46 -16.01
N HIS A 170 -4.03 -26.72 -15.39
CA HIS A 170 -4.73 -27.13 -14.17
C HIS A 170 -6.23 -27.37 -14.37
N CYS A 171 -6.84 -26.75 -15.37
CA CYS A 171 -8.21 -27.04 -15.78
C CYS A 171 -8.22 -28.31 -16.63
N SER A 172 -9.06 -29.26 -16.25
CA SER A 172 -9.28 -30.50 -17.00
C SER A 172 -10.64 -30.45 -17.70
N PRO A 173 -10.83 -31.13 -18.84
CA PRO A 173 -12.16 -31.36 -19.40
C PRO A 173 -13.11 -32.08 -18.43
N SER A 174 -12.57 -32.75 -17.40
CA SER A 174 -13.31 -33.57 -16.45
C SER A 174 -14.05 -32.78 -15.35
N GLY A 175 -13.84 -31.47 -15.23
CA GLY A 175 -14.52 -30.64 -14.22
C GLY A 175 -13.88 -29.27 -13.99
N PRO A 176 -14.60 -28.35 -13.30
CA PRO A 176 -14.10 -27.02 -13.01
C PRO A 176 -12.90 -27.08 -12.05
N LEU A 177 -11.95 -26.17 -12.24
CA LEU A 177 -10.92 -25.90 -11.25
C LEU A 177 -11.55 -25.16 -10.07
N GLU A 178 -11.48 -25.71 -8.87
CA GLU A 178 -11.99 -25.07 -7.65
C GLU A 178 -10.87 -24.65 -6.69
N ASP A 179 -10.80 -23.36 -6.39
CA ASP A 179 -9.73 -22.81 -5.55
C ASP A 179 -10.06 -21.44 -4.94
N THR A 180 -9.28 -21.01 -3.95
CA THR A 180 -9.29 -19.64 -3.43
C THR A 180 -8.43 -18.71 -4.29
N LEU A 181 -8.85 -17.45 -4.43
CA LEU A 181 -8.09 -16.42 -5.16
C LEU A 181 -6.64 -16.27 -4.66
N PRO A 182 -6.34 -16.23 -3.34
CA PRO A 182 -4.96 -16.10 -2.88
C PRO A 182 -4.08 -17.29 -3.29
N ARG A 183 -4.62 -18.52 -3.35
CA ARG A 183 -3.84 -19.69 -3.78
C ARG A 183 -3.56 -19.65 -5.27
N ILE A 184 -4.54 -19.27 -6.10
CA ILE A 184 -4.36 -19.06 -7.54
C ILE A 184 -3.33 -17.95 -7.80
N SER A 185 -3.53 -16.77 -7.23
CA SER A 185 -2.63 -15.60 -7.39
C SER A 185 -1.18 -15.97 -7.07
N ARG A 186 -0.95 -16.65 -5.95
CA ARG A 186 0.37 -17.12 -5.55
C ARG A 186 0.95 -18.15 -6.51
N ALA A 187 0.16 -19.11 -6.97
CA ALA A 187 0.62 -20.14 -7.91
C ALA A 187 1.01 -19.54 -9.27
N VAL A 188 0.20 -18.61 -9.78
CA VAL A 188 0.45 -17.88 -11.03
C VAL A 188 1.71 -17.02 -10.90
N ALA A 189 1.80 -16.22 -9.84
CA ALA A 189 2.95 -15.35 -9.57
C ALA A 189 4.27 -16.13 -9.49
N ARG A 190 4.27 -17.28 -8.79
CA ARG A 190 5.45 -18.17 -8.74
C ARG A 190 5.81 -18.73 -10.11
N SER A 191 4.82 -19.15 -10.90
CA SER A 191 5.07 -19.72 -12.23
C SER A 191 5.65 -18.71 -13.21
N GLY A 192 5.28 -17.44 -13.07
CA GLY A 192 5.75 -16.32 -13.91
C GLY A 192 6.94 -15.54 -13.33
N ARG A 193 7.41 -15.85 -12.12
CA ARG A 193 8.36 -15.00 -11.36
C ARG A 193 7.90 -13.55 -11.23
N GLN A 194 6.60 -13.37 -11.04
CA GLN A 194 5.94 -12.07 -10.92
C GLN A 194 5.64 -11.75 -9.45
N VAL A 195 5.33 -10.49 -9.18
CA VAL A 195 4.84 -10.04 -7.87
C VAL A 195 3.42 -10.55 -7.66
N GLU A 196 3.15 -11.18 -6.51
CA GLU A 196 1.79 -11.61 -6.12
C GLU A 196 0.90 -10.38 -5.89
N VAL A 197 -0.13 -10.22 -6.72
CA VAL A 197 -1.19 -9.20 -6.59
C VAL A 197 -2.56 -9.84 -6.89
N PRO A 198 -3.25 -10.37 -5.86
CA PRO A 198 -4.58 -10.99 -6.00
C PRO A 198 -5.61 -10.19 -6.81
N ALA A 199 -5.71 -8.87 -6.64
CA ALA A 199 -6.65 -8.01 -7.35
C ALA A 199 -6.42 -8.01 -8.87
N ARG A 200 -5.15 -8.01 -9.31
CA ARG A 200 -4.82 -8.16 -10.74
C ARG A 200 -5.17 -9.54 -11.26
N THR A 201 -4.90 -10.59 -10.48
CA THR A 201 -5.27 -11.95 -10.86
C THR A 201 -6.79 -12.08 -11.04
N LEU A 202 -7.56 -11.50 -10.12
CA LEU A 202 -9.03 -11.48 -10.20
C LEU A 202 -9.51 -10.69 -11.42
N LEU A 203 -8.96 -9.51 -11.66
CA LEU A 203 -9.29 -8.71 -12.82
C LEU A 203 -8.93 -9.43 -14.13
N CYS A 204 -7.80 -10.13 -14.19
CA CYS A 204 -7.47 -10.97 -15.34
C CYS A 204 -8.53 -12.05 -15.55
N LEU A 205 -8.99 -12.73 -14.50
CA LEU A 205 -10.07 -13.72 -14.60
C LEU A 205 -11.38 -13.09 -15.09
N GLU A 206 -11.75 -11.91 -14.58
CA GLU A 206 -12.95 -11.18 -15.02
C GLU A 206 -12.86 -10.77 -16.50
N VAL A 207 -11.70 -10.31 -16.95
CA VAL A 207 -11.46 -10.00 -18.37
C VAL A 207 -11.54 -11.27 -19.22
N LEU A 208 -10.93 -12.38 -18.79
CA LEU A 208 -11.02 -13.65 -19.51
C LEU A 208 -12.48 -14.14 -19.61
N GLU A 209 -13.28 -13.96 -18.56
CA GLU A 209 -14.71 -14.27 -18.56
C GLU A 209 -15.49 -13.36 -19.52
N GLU A 210 -15.28 -12.03 -19.44
CA GLU A 210 -15.92 -11.04 -20.33
C GLU A 210 -15.63 -11.34 -21.81
N ARG A 211 -14.40 -11.78 -22.10
CA ARG A 211 -13.97 -12.15 -23.45
C ARG A 211 -14.34 -13.59 -23.84
N GLY A 212 -15.05 -14.31 -22.97
CA GLY A 212 -15.58 -15.66 -23.22
C GLY A 212 -14.54 -16.77 -23.19
N LEU A 213 -13.32 -16.53 -22.71
CA LEU A 213 -12.24 -17.53 -22.62
C LEU A 213 -12.47 -18.52 -21.47
N ILE A 214 -13.13 -18.07 -20.40
CA ILE A 214 -13.46 -18.89 -19.23
C ILE A 214 -14.90 -18.66 -18.79
N GLN A 215 -15.42 -19.57 -17.97
CA GLN A 215 -16.55 -19.34 -17.08
C GLN A 215 -16.03 -19.21 -15.66
N LEU A 216 -16.48 -18.20 -14.92
CA LEU A 216 -16.03 -17.91 -13.55
C LEU A 216 -17.21 -17.95 -12.57
N GLY A 217 -17.31 -19.02 -11.78
CA GLY A 217 -18.23 -19.12 -10.64
C GLY A 217 -17.59 -18.61 -9.34
N ARG A 218 -18.39 -18.04 -8.44
CA ARG A 218 -17.96 -17.63 -7.08
C ARG A 218 -18.88 -18.26 -6.04
N SER A 219 -18.34 -19.09 -5.15
CA SER A 219 -19.12 -19.76 -4.09
C SER A 219 -18.30 -19.89 -2.81
N ALA A 220 -18.85 -19.44 -1.68
CA ALA A 220 -18.24 -19.57 -0.34
C ALA A 220 -16.75 -19.18 -0.26
N GLY A 221 -16.35 -18.08 -0.92
CA GLY A 221 -14.96 -17.60 -0.95
C GLY A 221 -14.01 -18.38 -1.88
N ARG A 222 -14.55 -19.32 -2.67
CA ARG A 222 -13.84 -20.04 -3.73
C ARG A 222 -14.29 -19.58 -5.10
N LEU A 223 -13.39 -19.70 -6.05
CA LEU A 223 -13.57 -19.53 -7.47
C LEU A 223 -13.70 -20.91 -8.11
N GLN A 224 -14.65 -21.05 -9.01
CA GLN A 224 -14.83 -22.21 -9.88
C GLN A 224 -14.53 -21.74 -11.31
N ILE A 225 -13.51 -22.32 -11.96
CA ILE A 225 -13.03 -21.87 -13.26
C ILE A 225 -13.11 -23.00 -14.27
N THR A 226 -13.78 -22.75 -15.39
CA THR A 226 -13.86 -23.68 -16.52
C THR A 226 -13.34 -23.00 -17.77
N LEU A 227 -12.48 -23.68 -18.54
CA LEU A 227 -12.00 -23.17 -19.82
C LEU A 227 -13.04 -23.41 -20.91
N ASN A 228 -13.31 -22.37 -21.71
CA ASN A 228 -14.17 -22.51 -22.89
C ASN A 228 -13.32 -22.96 -24.08
N ARG A 229 -13.86 -23.84 -24.92
CA ARG A 229 -13.27 -24.14 -26.23
C ARG A 229 -13.73 -23.07 -27.21
N LEU A 230 -12.78 -22.24 -27.67
CA LEU A 230 -13.02 -21.21 -28.66
C LEU A 230 -12.28 -21.53 -29.96
N GLU A 231 -12.93 -21.24 -31.09
CA GLU A 231 -12.32 -21.31 -32.40
C GLU A 231 -11.72 -19.94 -32.76
N GLY A 232 -10.43 -19.75 -32.46
CA GLY A 232 -9.67 -18.58 -32.88
C GLY A 232 -9.03 -17.76 -31.76
N LYS A 233 -8.31 -16.71 -32.17
CA LYS A 233 -7.59 -15.82 -31.26
C LYS A 233 -8.53 -14.75 -30.71
N VAL A 234 -8.63 -14.67 -29.38
CA VAL A 234 -9.42 -13.65 -28.69
C VAL A 234 -8.60 -12.39 -28.47
N ASP A 235 -9.18 -11.23 -28.80
CA ASP A 235 -8.62 -9.94 -28.46
C ASP A 235 -9.06 -9.52 -27.04
N LEU A 236 -8.08 -9.34 -26.15
CA LEU A 236 -8.30 -8.88 -24.77
C LEU A 236 -8.42 -7.36 -24.70
N ASP A 237 -7.83 -6.59 -25.62
CA ASP A 237 -7.87 -5.12 -25.61
C ASP A 237 -9.27 -4.57 -25.93
N ALA A 238 -10.15 -5.42 -26.44
CA ALA A 238 -11.56 -5.17 -26.61
C ALA A 238 -12.39 -5.29 -25.32
N SER A 239 -11.79 -5.67 -24.18
CA SER A 239 -12.45 -5.68 -22.87
C SER A 239 -12.85 -4.28 -22.41
N LEU A 240 -14.10 -4.13 -21.98
CA LEU A 240 -14.62 -2.93 -21.36
C LEU A 240 -13.91 -2.64 -20.03
N LEU A 241 -13.60 -3.68 -19.24
CA LEU A 241 -12.90 -3.56 -17.97
C LEU A 241 -11.49 -2.94 -18.16
N LEU A 242 -10.74 -3.42 -19.16
CA LEU A 242 -9.41 -2.87 -19.47
C LEU A 242 -9.48 -1.47 -20.06
N ARG A 243 -10.45 -1.20 -20.95
CA ARG A 243 -10.63 0.13 -21.54
C ARG A 243 -10.93 1.17 -20.47
N ARG A 244 -11.87 0.86 -19.58
CA ARG A 244 -12.23 1.72 -18.46
C ARG A 244 -11.02 2.08 -17.58
N LEU A 245 -10.21 1.10 -17.20
CA LEU A 245 -9.01 1.36 -16.41
C LEU A 245 -7.98 2.20 -17.18
N ARG A 246 -7.85 2.01 -18.49
CA ARG A 246 -6.95 2.80 -19.34
C ARG A 246 -7.45 4.23 -19.56
N ASP A 247 -8.75 4.45 -19.57
CA ASP A 247 -9.32 5.79 -19.74
C ASP A 247 -9.04 6.67 -18.51
N VAL A 248 -9.08 6.12 -17.30
CA VAL A 248 -8.63 6.82 -16.07
C VAL A 248 -7.15 7.25 -16.13
N LEU A 249 -6.32 6.59 -16.96
CA LEU A 249 -4.90 6.95 -17.11
C LEU A 249 -4.66 8.06 -18.15
N ARG A 250 -5.70 8.42 -18.91
CA ARG A 250 -5.66 9.45 -19.95
C ARG A 250 -6.21 10.79 -19.45
N GLU A 251 -6.99 10.75 -18.37
CA GLU A 251 -7.45 11.91 -17.59
C GLU A 251 -6.30 12.46 -16.72
#